data_AF-A0A3B9ISR9-F1
#
_entry.id   AF-A0A3B9ISR9-F1
#
_cell.length_a   1.000
_cell.length_b   1.000
_cell.length_c   1.000
_cell.angle_alpha   90.00
_cell.angle_beta   90.00
_cell.angle_gamma   90.00
#
_symmetry.space_group_name_H-M   'P 1'
#
loop_
_entity.id
_entity.type
_entity.pdbx_description
1 polymer ?
#
loop_
_entity_poly.entity_id
_entity_poly.type
_entity_poly.pdbx_seq_one_letter_code
_entity_poly.pdbx_strand_id
1 'polypeptide(L)'
;MAEWSAATARGLLRRGPQAPEERRGRSMRTVAPDDTGTRWPERLRAPPVGSSLLASETSRRLVGWPGCRYLRASSPFRNRPRRLMTDPLPVQPPAPPPPPPAPSPARPFDGLWLALGLVTRLPVPAPHGLQPAARFAGWLGPAGLIAGGLAGLVLAGAAEVFADRWIAALLALIAAALIGGLIHEDGLADVADGFGGGRDRAAKLEIMKDSRVGTFGAGALILGFGLRAALYAALAPLGIGAAVLAAGAGGLSRAAIGLAMAWMPP
;
A
#
# COMPACT_ATOMS: atom_id res chain seq x y z
N MET A 1 47.63 16.57 -4.59
CA MET A 1 48.19 17.87 -5.03
C MET A 1 48.93 17.63 -6.32
N ALA A 2 48.44 18.25 -7.41
CA ALA A 2 49.03 18.38 -8.74
C ALA A 2 49.44 17.10 -9.48
N GLU A 3 48.59 16.64 -10.40
CA GLU A 3 48.95 16.37 -11.81
C GLU A 3 47.69 15.97 -12.59
N TRP A 4 46.96 17.00 -13.04
CA TRP A 4 45.92 16.95 -14.05
C TRP A 4 46.30 18.03 -15.07
N SER A 5 46.89 17.66 -16.20
CA SER A 5 46.97 18.53 -17.38
C SER A 5 47.44 17.75 -18.61
N ALA A 6 46.84 18.06 -19.77
CA ALA A 6 47.32 17.75 -21.12
C ALA A 6 46.75 16.54 -21.91
N ALA A 7 45.52 16.08 -21.65
CA ALA A 7 44.84 15.11 -22.54
C ALA A 7 43.62 15.64 -23.31
N THR A 8 43.08 16.83 -23.01
CA THR A 8 41.77 17.28 -23.55
C THR A 8 41.84 18.53 -24.44
N ALA A 9 42.90 18.68 -25.24
CA ALA A 9 43.10 19.90 -26.06
C ALA A 9 43.46 19.65 -27.54
N ARG A 10 43.20 18.45 -28.09
CA ARG A 10 43.54 18.12 -29.50
C ARG A 10 42.38 17.61 -30.38
N GLY A 11 41.13 17.70 -29.94
CA GLY A 11 39.97 17.27 -30.73
C GLY A 11 39.13 18.38 -31.39
N LEU A 12 39.39 19.66 -31.09
CA LEU A 12 38.45 20.76 -31.32
C LEU A 12 38.75 21.70 -32.51
N LEU A 13 39.59 21.30 -33.48
CA LEU A 13 39.92 22.20 -34.61
C LEU A 13 39.86 21.53 -35.99
N ARG A 14 38.79 20.77 -36.27
CA ARG A 14 38.47 20.35 -37.65
C ARG A 14 36.97 20.23 -37.90
N ARG A 15 36.21 21.34 -37.90
CA ARG A 15 35.03 21.53 -38.78
C ARG A 15 34.85 23.03 -39.04
N GLY A 16 35.02 23.42 -40.30
CA GLY A 16 34.87 24.80 -40.78
C GLY A 16 33.39 25.25 -40.87
N PRO A 17 33.15 26.52 -41.24
CA PRO A 17 31.83 27.13 -41.25
C PRO A 17 30.97 26.57 -42.38
N GLN A 18 29.74 26.13 -42.07
CA GLN A 18 28.74 25.74 -43.07
C GLN A 18 27.81 26.91 -43.38
N ALA A 19 27.61 27.14 -44.69
CA ALA A 19 26.75 28.17 -45.26
C ALA A 19 25.25 27.86 -45.08
N PRO A 20 24.35 28.87 -45.18
CA PRO A 20 22.93 28.70 -44.92
C PRO A 20 22.19 28.21 -46.17
N GLU A 21 21.68 26.97 -46.15
CA GLU A 21 20.90 26.39 -47.25
C GLU A 21 19.39 26.43 -46.98
N GLU A 22 18.76 27.39 -47.66
CA GLU A 22 17.45 27.39 -48.31
C GLU A 22 16.25 26.65 -47.69
N ARG A 23 15.29 27.47 -47.21
CA ARG A 23 13.88 27.11 -46.99
C ARG A 23 13.27 26.47 -48.26
N ARG A 24 12.73 25.26 -48.14
CA ARG A 24 11.62 24.79 -48.99
C ARG A 24 10.46 24.33 -48.11
N GLY A 25 9.32 24.99 -48.30
CA GLY A 25 8.11 24.80 -47.54
C GLY A 25 7.53 23.40 -47.71
N ARG A 26 7.13 22.81 -46.59
CA ARG A 26 6.20 21.68 -46.57
C ARG A 26 4.94 22.17 -45.86
N SER A 27 3.87 22.27 -46.63
CA SER A 27 2.59 22.83 -46.21
C SER A 27 1.99 22.03 -45.07
N MET A 28 1.47 22.75 -44.08
CA MET A 28 0.52 22.22 -43.11
C MET A 28 -0.66 21.60 -43.85
N ARG A 29 -0.84 20.28 -43.72
CA ARG A 29 -2.15 19.66 -43.90
C ARG A 29 -2.80 19.62 -42.53
N THR A 30 -3.79 20.48 -42.35
CA THR A 30 -4.81 20.36 -41.31
C THR A 30 -5.54 19.04 -41.49
N VAL A 31 -5.42 18.14 -40.52
CA VAL A 31 -6.25 16.93 -40.43
C VAL A 31 -7.54 17.35 -39.74
N ALA A 32 -8.64 17.29 -40.47
CA ALA A 32 -9.99 17.44 -39.96
C ALA A 32 -10.36 16.23 -39.06
N PRO A 33 -11.30 16.38 -38.11
CA PRO A 33 -11.76 15.26 -37.31
C PRO A 33 -12.72 14.38 -38.14
N ASP A 34 -12.30 13.15 -38.42
CA ASP A 34 -13.18 12.13 -38.99
C ASP A 34 -14.12 11.58 -37.90
N ASP A 35 -15.41 11.85 -38.10
CA ASP A 35 -16.53 11.22 -37.45
C ASP A 35 -16.74 9.85 -38.10
N THR A 36 -16.09 8.82 -37.55
CA THR A 36 -16.36 7.43 -37.93
C THR A 36 -16.43 6.56 -36.70
N GLY A 37 -17.64 6.12 -36.38
CA GLY A 37 -17.90 5.12 -35.37
C GLY A 37 -17.10 3.84 -35.63
N THR A 38 -16.27 3.48 -34.66
CA THR A 38 -15.61 2.18 -34.60
C THR A 38 -16.14 1.37 -33.43
N ARG A 39 -16.92 0.37 -33.83
CA ARG A 39 -17.32 -0.83 -33.12
C ARG A 39 -16.25 -1.32 -32.13
N TRP A 40 -16.65 -1.48 -30.88
CA TRP A 40 -15.92 -2.28 -29.90
C TRP A 40 -16.16 -3.78 -30.16
N PRO A 41 -15.14 -4.65 -30.02
CA PRO A 41 -15.30 -6.09 -30.24
C PRO A 41 -16.20 -6.75 -29.17
N GLU A 42 -17.21 -7.49 -29.62
CA GLU A 42 -18.18 -8.26 -28.81
C GLU A 42 -17.56 -9.49 -28.11
N ARG A 43 -16.59 -9.29 -27.24
CA ARG A 43 -16.16 -10.33 -26.29
C ARG A 43 -16.03 -9.69 -24.93
N LEU A 44 -17.15 -9.62 -24.21
CA LEU A 44 -17.30 -9.59 -22.74
C LEU A 44 -18.79 -9.32 -22.40
N ARG A 45 -19.72 -10.11 -22.98
CA ARG A 45 -21.09 -10.20 -22.46
C ARG A 45 -21.09 -11.22 -21.32
N ALA A 46 -21.43 -10.78 -20.12
CA ALA A 46 -21.77 -11.67 -19.00
C ALA A 46 -22.99 -12.54 -19.39
N PRO A 47 -23.03 -13.82 -19.00
CA PRO A 47 -24.18 -14.68 -19.32
C PRO A 47 -25.42 -14.25 -18.51
N PRO A 48 -26.63 -14.42 -19.09
CA PRO A 48 -27.88 -14.05 -18.43
C PRO A 48 -28.22 -15.03 -17.30
N VAL A 49 -28.75 -14.49 -16.21
CA VAL A 49 -29.31 -15.26 -15.10
C VAL A 49 -30.60 -15.91 -15.58
N GLY A 50 -30.53 -17.21 -15.87
CA GLY A 50 -31.66 -18.06 -16.20
C GLY A 50 -32.11 -18.89 -15.00
N SER A 51 -33.29 -18.57 -14.50
CA SER A 51 -34.11 -19.42 -13.64
C SER A 51 -34.40 -20.77 -14.30
N SER A 52 -34.40 -21.88 -13.54
CA SER A 52 -35.20 -23.03 -14.00
C SER A 52 -34.75 -24.47 -13.72
N LEU A 53 -35.07 -25.03 -12.53
CA LEU A 53 -35.47 -26.44 -12.33
C LEU A 53 -34.46 -27.63 -12.36
N LEU A 54 -34.77 -28.54 -11.42
CA LEU A 54 -34.52 -30.00 -11.35
C LEU A 54 -33.25 -30.53 -10.66
N ALA A 55 -33.46 -30.83 -9.37
CA ALA A 55 -33.35 -32.17 -8.79
C ALA A 55 -32.18 -33.07 -9.21
N SER A 56 -31.24 -33.26 -8.28
CA SER A 56 -30.57 -34.54 -8.07
C SER A 56 -30.17 -34.68 -6.59
N GLU A 57 -31.07 -35.28 -5.82
CA GLU A 57 -30.78 -36.45 -4.97
C GLU A 57 -29.31 -36.70 -4.61
N THR A 58 -28.93 -36.44 -3.35
CA THR A 58 -27.86 -37.21 -2.70
C THR A 58 -27.94 -37.12 -1.17
N SER A 59 -28.61 -38.13 -0.63
CA SER A 59 -28.47 -38.75 0.69
C SER A 59 -27.25 -38.33 1.52
N ARG A 60 -27.49 -37.69 2.68
CA ARG A 60 -26.69 -37.89 3.90
C ARG A 60 -27.58 -37.91 5.13
N ARG A 61 -27.89 -39.15 5.54
CA ARG A 61 -28.04 -39.67 6.91
C ARG A 61 -28.07 -38.59 8.01
N LEU A 62 -29.25 -38.36 8.57
CA LEU A 62 -29.36 -37.91 9.96
C LEU A 62 -29.93 -39.05 10.80
N VAL A 63 -29.10 -39.42 11.75
CA VAL A 63 -29.22 -40.44 12.76
C VAL A 63 -30.44 -40.16 13.63
N GLY A 64 -31.33 -41.16 13.74
CA GLY A 64 -32.45 -41.12 14.68
C GLY A 64 -31.95 -41.16 16.12
N TRP A 65 -32.41 -40.21 16.92
CA TRP A 65 -32.28 -40.28 18.38
C TRP A 65 -33.46 -41.04 18.97
N PRO A 66 -33.24 -42.10 19.77
CA PRO A 66 -34.30 -42.86 20.39
C PRO A 66 -34.76 -42.13 21.66
N GLY A 67 -35.99 -41.61 21.66
CA GLY A 67 -36.64 -41.17 22.89
C GLY A 67 -37.33 -39.81 22.82
N CYS A 68 -38.40 -39.71 22.03
CA CYS A 68 -39.44 -38.71 22.28
C CYS A 68 -40.81 -39.34 22.03
N ARG A 69 -41.56 -39.50 23.13
CA ARG A 69 -42.90 -40.06 23.17
C ARG A 69 -43.84 -39.27 22.27
N TYR A 70 -44.58 -39.98 21.41
CA TYR A 70 -45.78 -39.46 20.78
C TYR A 70 -46.84 -39.19 21.85
N LEU A 71 -46.96 -37.94 22.30
CA LEU A 71 -48.18 -37.48 22.97
C LEU A 71 -49.22 -37.21 21.89
N ARG A 72 -50.14 -38.16 21.75
CA ARG A 72 -51.36 -38.04 20.96
C ARG A 72 -52.29 -37.04 21.68
N ALA A 73 -52.10 -35.76 21.42
CA ALA A 73 -53.01 -34.71 21.88
C ALA A 73 -54.17 -34.57 20.90
N SER A 74 -55.28 -35.25 21.21
CA SER A 74 -56.60 -34.91 20.70
C SER A 74 -56.96 -33.48 21.12
N SER A 75 -57.20 -32.59 20.15
CA SER A 75 -57.83 -31.30 20.43
C SER A 75 -58.89 -30.97 19.37
N PRO A 76 -59.97 -30.28 19.76
CA PRO A 76 -61.28 -30.42 19.16
C PRO A 76 -61.41 -29.59 17.89
N PHE A 77 -62.13 -30.16 16.92
CA PHE A 77 -62.56 -29.51 15.70
C PHE A 77 -63.49 -28.34 16.06
N ARG A 78 -62.92 -27.14 16.22
CA ARG A 78 -63.68 -25.88 16.34
C ARG A 78 -63.61 -25.16 15.01
N ASN A 79 -64.78 -25.00 14.38
CA ASN A 79 -65.02 -24.16 13.21
C ASN A 79 -64.28 -22.82 13.33
N ARG A 80 -63.21 -22.64 12.55
CA ARG A 80 -62.70 -21.32 12.17
C ARG A 80 -63.03 -21.10 10.70
N PRO A 81 -63.47 -19.89 10.31
CA PRO A 81 -63.65 -19.58 8.89
C PRO A 81 -62.32 -19.82 8.16
N ARG A 82 -62.37 -20.56 7.05
CA ARG A 82 -61.23 -20.70 6.12
C ARG A 82 -60.81 -19.29 5.71
N ARG A 83 -59.70 -18.78 6.25
CA ARG A 83 -58.92 -17.78 5.52
C ARG A 83 -58.53 -18.43 4.21
N LEU A 84 -58.98 -17.86 3.10
CA LEU A 84 -58.49 -18.22 1.78
C LEU A 84 -56.96 -18.16 1.83
N MET A 85 -56.34 -19.30 1.54
CA MET A 85 -54.89 -19.50 1.51
C MET A 85 -54.31 -18.80 0.27
N THR A 86 -54.60 -17.52 0.12
CA THR A 86 -54.18 -16.63 -0.97
C THR A 86 -53.74 -15.27 -0.46
N ASP A 87 -53.96 -14.95 0.82
CA ASP A 87 -53.34 -13.77 1.42
C ASP A 87 -51.86 -14.09 1.68
N PRO A 88 -50.90 -13.36 1.06
CA PRO A 88 -49.49 -13.47 1.43
C PRO A 88 -49.39 -13.13 2.92
N LEU A 89 -48.72 -13.99 3.69
CA LEU A 89 -48.39 -13.62 5.07
C LEU A 89 -47.64 -12.29 5.04
N PRO A 90 -47.97 -11.33 5.91
CA PRO A 90 -47.23 -10.07 5.98
C PRO A 90 -45.75 -10.39 6.21
N VAL A 91 -44.92 -10.07 5.22
CA VAL A 91 -43.47 -10.19 5.32
C VAL A 91 -43.05 -9.20 6.40
N GLN A 92 -42.69 -9.70 7.58
CA GLN A 92 -42.11 -8.83 8.60
C GLN A 92 -40.82 -8.23 8.04
N PRO A 93 -40.65 -6.90 8.12
CA PRO A 93 -39.38 -6.30 7.73
C PRO A 93 -38.26 -6.96 8.54
N PRO A 94 -37.08 -7.19 7.93
CA PRO A 94 -35.96 -7.79 8.65
C PRO A 94 -35.69 -6.97 9.92
N ALA A 95 -35.51 -7.66 11.04
CA ALA A 95 -35.16 -7.01 12.29
C ALA A 95 -33.94 -6.09 12.06
N PRO A 96 -33.92 -4.90 12.68
CA PRO A 96 -32.76 -4.04 12.60
C PRO A 96 -31.51 -4.81 13.03
N PRO A 97 -30.36 -4.61 12.37
CA PRO A 97 -29.12 -5.27 12.78
C PRO A 97 -28.87 -4.95 14.26
N PRO A 98 -28.35 -5.92 15.04
CA PRO A 98 -28.00 -5.66 16.43
C PRO A 98 -27.05 -4.46 16.50
N PRO A 99 -27.14 -3.65 17.56
CA PRO A 99 -26.19 -2.57 17.77
C PRO A 99 -24.77 -3.13 17.75
N PRO A 100 -23.78 -2.39 17.21
CA PRO A 100 -22.40 -2.83 17.21
C PRO A 100 -21.98 -3.14 18.67
N PRO A 101 -21.14 -4.17 18.88
CA PRO A 101 -20.65 -4.48 20.21
C PRO A 101 -19.99 -3.25 20.81
N ALA A 102 -20.17 -3.07 22.13
CA ALA A 102 -19.50 -1.99 22.85
C ALA A 102 -17.98 -2.03 22.57
N PRO A 103 -17.31 -0.89 22.39
CA PRO A 103 -15.88 -0.86 22.14
C PRO A 103 -15.17 -1.61 23.27
N SER A 104 -14.33 -2.58 22.89
CA SER A 104 -13.47 -3.26 23.86
C SER A 104 -12.59 -2.23 24.57
N PRO A 105 -12.30 -2.40 25.86
CA PRO A 105 -11.42 -1.49 26.58
C PRO A 105 -10.05 -1.46 25.87
N ALA A 106 -9.58 -0.25 25.56
CA ALA A 106 -8.28 -0.07 24.92
C ALA A 106 -7.18 -0.66 25.81
N ARG A 107 -6.35 -1.52 25.25
CA ARG A 107 -5.18 -2.07 25.95
C ARG A 107 -4.04 -1.06 25.91
N PRO A 108 -3.13 -1.10 26.92
CA PRO A 108 -1.86 -0.40 26.78
C PRO A 108 -1.17 -0.90 25.50
N PHE A 109 -0.63 0.03 24.70
CA PHE A 109 0.07 -0.23 23.43
C PHE A 109 -0.77 -0.60 22.20
N ASP A 110 -2.11 -0.59 22.23
CA ASP A 110 -2.91 -0.80 21.00
C ASP A 110 -2.54 0.22 19.90
N GLY A 111 -2.20 1.45 20.28
CA GLY A 111 -1.71 2.47 19.34
C GLY A 111 -0.34 2.14 18.74
N LEU A 112 0.54 1.48 19.50
CA LEU A 112 1.85 1.03 19.02
C LEU A 112 1.70 -0.12 18.01
N TRP A 113 0.84 -1.10 18.29
CA TRP A 113 0.58 -2.20 17.35
C TRP A 113 -0.01 -1.70 16.05
N LEU A 114 -0.95 -0.76 16.13
CA LEU A 114 -1.52 -0.12 14.96
C LEU A 114 -0.47 0.69 14.18
N ALA A 115 0.39 1.45 14.86
CA ALA A 115 1.48 2.19 14.24
C ALA A 115 2.51 1.25 13.57
N LEU A 116 2.95 0.18 14.25
CA LEU A 116 3.86 -0.81 13.69
C LEU A 116 3.26 -1.52 12.48
N GLY A 117 1.99 -1.92 12.55
CA GLY A 117 1.30 -2.55 11.41
C GLY A 117 1.10 -1.60 10.22
N LEU A 118 1.05 -0.28 10.47
CA LEU A 118 0.93 0.73 9.43
C LEU A 118 2.27 1.04 8.74
N VAL A 119 3.35 1.21 9.52
CA VAL A 119 4.65 1.69 9.01
C VAL A 119 5.69 0.58 8.83
N THR A 120 5.37 -0.65 9.17
CA THR A 120 6.25 -1.82 9.01
C THR A 120 5.47 -3.03 8.51
N ARG A 121 6.20 -4.06 8.06
CA ARG A 121 5.70 -5.41 7.76
C ARG A 121 6.00 -6.41 8.88
N LEU A 122 6.30 -5.93 10.09
CA LEU A 122 6.51 -6.82 11.22
C LEU A 122 5.20 -7.53 11.59
N PRO A 123 5.24 -8.83 11.91
CA PRO A 123 4.06 -9.55 12.38
C PRO A 123 3.69 -9.02 13.77
N VAL A 124 2.63 -8.23 13.83
CA VAL A 124 2.12 -7.64 15.08
C VAL A 124 0.72 -8.17 15.39
N PRO A 125 0.34 -8.24 16.69
CA PRO A 125 -1.04 -8.57 17.07
C PRO A 125 -2.04 -7.63 16.39
N ALA A 126 -3.16 -8.17 15.93
CA ALA A 126 -4.23 -7.36 15.38
C ALA A 126 -4.75 -6.38 16.47
N PRO A 127 -4.80 -5.07 16.20
CA PRO A 127 -5.32 -4.11 17.15
C PRO A 127 -6.82 -4.34 17.38
N HIS A 128 -7.27 -4.14 18.62
CA HIS A 128 -8.69 -4.27 18.96
C HIS A 128 -9.45 -3.00 18.60
N GLY A 129 -10.24 -3.08 17.52
CA GLY A 129 -11.10 -1.99 17.08
C GLY A 129 -10.37 -0.84 16.39
N LEU A 130 -11.16 0.06 15.79
CA LEU A 130 -10.65 1.26 15.14
C LEU A 130 -10.35 2.31 16.21
N GLN A 131 -9.08 2.70 16.32
CA GLN A 131 -8.69 3.81 17.20
C GLN A 131 -8.73 5.14 16.43
N PRO A 132 -9.12 6.26 17.09
CA PRO A 132 -9.00 7.58 16.50
C PRO A 132 -7.57 7.84 16.00
N ALA A 133 -7.43 8.47 14.83
CA ALA A 133 -6.14 8.71 14.20
C ALA A 133 -5.15 9.43 15.12
N ALA A 134 -5.66 10.40 15.90
CA ALA A 134 -4.90 11.13 16.91
C ALA A 134 -4.25 10.23 17.98
N ARG A 135 -4.88 9.09 18.32
CA ARG A 135 -4.35 8.19 19.36
C ARG A 135 -3.17 7.36 18.88
N PHE A 136 -3.11 6.98 17.60
CA PHE A 136 -1.96 6.21 17.09
C PHE A 136 -0.83 7.10 16.55
N ALA A 137 -1.12 8.35 16.15
CA ALA A 137 -0.12 9.27 15.60
C ALA A 137 1.09 9.46 16.53
N GLY A 138 0.87 9.56 17.86
CA GLY A 138 1.95 9.64 18.85
C GLY A 138 2.83 8.40 18.94
N TRP A 139 2.36 7.25 18.46
CA TRP A 139 3.09 5.98 18.45
C TRP A 139 3.91 5.74 17.18
N LEU A 140 3.78 6.59 16.17
CA LEU A 140 4.57 6.48 14.93
C LEU A 140 6.06 6.67 15.19
N GLY A 141 6.45 7.63 16.04
CA GLY A 141 7.84 7.82 16.46
C GLY A 141 8.44 6.57 17.12
N PRO A 142 7.81 6.05 18.19
CA PRO A 142 8.21 4.77 18.80
C PRO A 142 8.29 3.59 17.81
N ALA A 143 7.33 3.44 16.91
CA ALA A 143 7.38 2.42 15.86
C ALA A 143 8.61 2.61 14.94
N GLY A 144 8.94 3.86 14.60
CA GLY A 144 10.14 4.21 13.85
C GLY A 144 11.45 3.92 14.59
N LEU A 145 11.50 4.12 15.92
CA LEU A 145 12.65 3.75 16.75
C LEU A 145 12.92 2.25 16.66
N ILE A 146 11.87 1.43 16.74
CA ILE A 146 11.96 -0.03 16.63
C ILE A 146 12.46 -0.42 15.24
N ALA A 147 11.84 0.08 14.18
CA ALA A 147 12.23 -0.26 12.81
C ALA A 147 13.67 0.15 12.49
N GLY A 148 14.05 1.39 12.84
CA GLY A 148 15.41 1.89 12.66
C GLY A 148 16.44 1.17 13.51
N GLY A 149 16.08 0.82 14.75
CA GLY A 149 16.93 0.07 15.66
C GLY A 149 17.20 -1.34 15.16
N LEU A 150 16.19 -2.04 14.65
CA LEU A 150 16.38 -3.37 14.05
C LEU A 150 17.32 -3.34 12.84
N ALA A 151 17.14 -2.38 11.93
CA ALA A 151 18.06 -2.20 10.81
C ALA A 151 19.48 -1.81 11.28
N GLY A 152 19.56 -0.98 12.32
CA GLY A 152 20.82 -0.58 12.95
C GLY A 152 21.55 -1.71 13.67
N LEU A 153 20.83 -2.65 14.28
CA LEU A 153 21.40 -3.86 14.86
C LEU A 153 21.96 -4.78 13.78
N VAL A 154 21.28 -4.90 12.63
CA VAL A 154 21.84 -5.60 11.46
C VAL A 154 23.12 -4.93 11.00
N LEU A 155 23.16 -3.59 10.93
CA LEU A 155 24.37 -2.84 10.58
C LEU A 155 25.53 -3.14 11.54
N ALA A 156 25.28 -3.00 12.85
CA ALA A 156 26.30 -3.23 13.87
C ALA A 156 26.80 -4.68 13.84
N GLY A 157 25.89 -5.67 13.81
CA GLY A 157 26.27 -7.08 13.76
C GLY A 157 27.02 -7.44 12.48
N ALA A 158 26.59 -6.92 11.32
CA ALA A 158 27.27 -7.18 10.06
C ALA A 158 28.66 -6.51 10.00
N ALA A 159 28.84 -5.35 10.63
CA ALA A 159 30.15 -4.68 10.68
C ALA A 159 31.19 -5.47 11.50
N GLU A 160 30.76 -6.27 12.48
CA GLU A 160 31.65 -7.17 13.25
C GLU A 160 32.01 -8.44 12.48
N VAL A 161 31.11 -8.91 11.60
CA VAL A 161 31.30 -10.16 10.84
C VAL A 161 32.05 -9.92 9.52
N PHE A 162 31.78 -8.81 8.85
CA PHE A 162 32.33 -8.50 7.53
C PHE A 162 33.32 -7.33 7.63
N ALA A 163 34.54 -7.54 7.10
CA ALA A 163 35.56 -6.50 7.07
C ALA A 163 35.19 -5.31 6.16
N ASP A 164 34.34 -5.53 5.15
CA ASP A 164 33.89 -4.47 4.24
C ASP A 164 32.61 -3.80 4.75
N ARG A 165 32.72 -2.52 5.11
CA ARG A 165 31.62 -1.66 5.54
C ARG A 165 30.45 -1.58 4.56
N TRP A 166 30.69 -1.75 3.25
CA TRP A 166 29.64 -1.71 2.25
C TRP A 166 28.75 -2.93 2.31
N ILE A 167 29.30 -4.10 2.65
CA ILE A 167 28.50 -5.32 2.87
C ILE A 167 27.56 -5.08 4.04
N ALA A 168 28.07 -4.59 5.18
CA ALA A 168 27.27 -4.27 6.35
C ALA A 168 26.19 -3.23 6.04
N ALA A 169 26.54 -2.18 5.30
CA ALA A 169 25.62 -1.13 4.89
C ALA A 169 24.47 -1.62 4.01
N LEU A 170 24.78 -2.45 3.01
CA LEU A 170 23.77 -3.01 2.10
C LEU A 170 22.87 -4.02 2.82
N LEU A 171 23.41 -4.83 3.74
CA LEU A 171 22.62 -5.73 4.57
C LEU A 171 21.65 -4.96 5.48
N ALA A 172 22.12 -3.89 6.11
CA ALA A 172 21.27 -3.01 6.91
C ALA A 172 20.18 -2.32 6.07
N LEU A 173 20.52 -1.91 4.85
CA LEU A 173 19.57 -1.31 3.91
C LEU A 173 18.50 -2.31 3.46
N ILE A 174 18.90 -3.54 3.14
CA ILE A 174 17.99 -4.65 2.82
C ILE A 174 17.08 -4.94 4.02
N ALA A 175 17.64 -5.02 5.23
CA ALA A 175 16.84 -5.22 6.44
C ALA A 175 15.82 -4.10 6.63
N ALA A 176 16.22 -2.83 6.48
CA ALA A 176 15.30 -1.69 6.57
C ALA A 176 14.17 -1.77 5.52
N ALA A 177 14.50 -2.14 4.28
CA ALA A 177 13.54 -2.32 3.20
C ALA A 177 12.54 -3.46 3.49
N LEU A 178 13.01 -4.59 4.02
CA LEU A 178 12.18 -5.74 4.39
C LEU A 178 11.28 -5.42 5.60
N ILE A 179 11.83 -4.77 6.62
CA ILE A 179 11.08 -4.34 7.81
C ILE A 179 10.00 -3.34 7.41
N GLY A 180 10.30 -2.37 6.54
CA GLY A 180 9.33 -1.39 6.05
C GLY A 180 8.39 -1.93 4.97
N GLY A 181 8.70 -3.07 4.36
CA GLY A 181 7.95 -3.62 3.22
C GLY A 181 7.93 -2.72 1.99
N LEU A 182 8.95 -1.86 1.82
CA LEU A 182 9.05 -0.83 0.78
C LEU A 182 7.92 0.22 0.76
N ILE A 183 7.09 0.30 1.81
CA ILE A 183 5.95 1.24 1.85
C ILE A 183 6.41 2.70 1.74
N HIS A 184 7.54 3.03 2.37
CA HIS A 184 8.05 4.40 2.36
C HIS A 184 8.74 4.75 1.04
N GLU A 185 9.40 3.76 0.43
CA GLU A 185 10.05 3.86 -0.86
C GLU A 185 9.04 4.03 -1.99
N ASP A 186 7.94 3.29 -1.94
CA ASP A 186 6.81 3.43 -2.86
C ASP A 186 6.22 4.84 -2.79
N GLY A 187 5.90 5.32 -1.58
CA GLY A 187 5.42 6.68 -1.39
C GLY A 187 6.40 7.77 -1.82
N LEU A 188 7.72 7.53 -1.71
CA LEU A 188 8.74 8.44 -2.25
C LEU A 188 8.72 8.46 -3.78
N ALA A 189 8.60 7.29 -4.42
CA ALA A 189 8.51 7.16 -5.86
C ALA A 189 7.24 7.82 -6.41
N ASP A 190 6.08 7.55 -5.80
CA ASP A 190 4.79 8.13 -6.17
C ASP A 190 4.83 9.65 -6.09
N VAL A 191 5.34 10.21 -4.99
CA VAL A 191 5.46 11.67 -4.83
C VAL A 191 6.40 12.24 -5.89
N ALA A 192 7.53 11.60 -6.16
CA ALA A 192 8.47 12.08 -7.17
C ALA A 192 7.87 12.05 -8.58
N ASP A 193 7.18 10.98 -8.96
CA ASP A 193 6.52 10.86 -10.27
C ASP A 193 5.33 11.78 -10.40
N GLY A 194 4.50 11.88 -9.37
CA GLY A 194 3.40 12.82 -9.31
C GLY A 194 3.90 14.24 -9.56
N PHE A 195 4.83 14.72 -8.74
CA PHE A 195 5.33 16.09 -8.84
C PHE A 195 6.18 16.36 -10.10
N GLY A 196 6.92 15.37 -10.58
CA GLY A 196 7.76 15.51 -11.78
C GLY A 196 6.98 15.42 -13.10
N GLY A 197 5.92 14.62 -13.15
CA GLY A 197 5.11 14.40 -14.37
C GLY A 197 3.79 15.19 -14.43
N GLY A 198 3.21 15.55 -13.28
CA GLY A 198 1.88 16.17 -13.19
C GLY A 198 1.92 17.70 -13.21
N ARG A 199 1.20 18.32 -14.15
CA ARG A 199 1.15 19.79 -14.32
C ARG A 199 0.24 20.50 -13.29
N ASP A 200 -0.85 19.85 -12.91
CA ASP A 200 -1.80 20.34 -11.92
C ASP A 200 -2.07 19.27 -10.85
N ARG A 201 -2.88 19.61 -9.83
CA ARG A 201 -3.20 18.69 -8.72
C ARG A 201 -3.90 17.42 -9.19
N ALA A 202 -4.78 17.50 -10.19
CA ALA A 202 -5.53 16.34 -10.66
C ALA A 202 -4.60 15.36 -11.38
N ALA A 203 -3.76 15.85 -12.29
CA ALA A 203 -2.76 15.06 -12.99
C ALA A 203 -1.75 14.43 -12.02
N LYS A 204 -1.27 15.17 -11.01
CA LYS A 204 -0.38 14.63 -9.97
C LYS A 204 -1.01 13.43 -9.25
N LEU A 205 -2.27 13.56 -8.85
CA LEU A 205 -3.00 12.51 -8.14
C LEU A 205 -3.37 11.33 -9.03
N GLU A 206 -3.59 11.53 -10.33
CA GLU A 206 -3.73 10.42 -11.27
C GLU A 206 -2.43 9.64 -11.42
N ILE A 207 -1.29 10.32 -11.55
CA ILE A 207 0.02 9.67 -11.65
C ILE A 207 0.34 8.88 -10.38
N MET A 208 0.08 9.43 -9.19
CA MET A 208 0.31 8.72 -7.91
C MET A 208 -0.59 7.49 -7.71
N LYS A 209 -1.66 7.34 -8.49
CA LYS A 209 -2.54 6.14 -8.45
C LYS A 209 -2.15 5.12 -9.51
N ASP A 210 -1.27 5.48 -10.44
CA ASP A 210 -0.72 4.59 -11.43
C ASP A 210 0.31 3.69 -10.74
N SER A 211 0.25 2.38 -10.98
CA SER A 211 1.21 1.43 -10.40
C SER A 211 2.55 1.40 -11.15
N ARG A 212 2.68 2.13 -12.25
CA ARG A 212 3.91 2.21 -13.04
C ARG A 212 4.89 3.23 -12.44
N VAL A 213 6.14 2.82 -12.31
CA VAL A 213 7.23 3.70 -11.91
C VAL A 213 7.69 4.54 -13.11
N GLY A 214 7.69 5.86 -12.94
CA GLY A 214 8.21 6.82 -13.91
C GLY A 214 9.70 7.14 -13.70
N THR A 215 10.24 8.02 -14.54
CA THR A 215 11.67 8.38 -14.48
C THR A 215 12.02 9.17 -13.22
N PHE A 216 11.08 9.95 -12.67
CA PHE A 216 11.32 10.73 -11.47
C PHE A 216 11.29 9.84 -10.22
N GLY A 217 10.36 8.89 -10.15
CA GLY A 217 10.28 7.88 -9.10
C GLY A 217 11.50 6.98 -9.11
N ALA A 218 11.89 6.46 -10.28
CA ALA A 218 13.12 5.68 -10.41
C ALA A 218 14.37 6.47 -9.97
N GLY A 219 14.48 7.73 -10.39
CA GLY A 219 15.57 8.61 -9.95
C GLY A 219 15.58 8.86 -8.45
N ALA A 220 14.42 9.12 -7.85
CA ALA A 220 14.27 9.32 -6.41
C ALA A 220 14.65 8.07 -5.61
N LEU A 221 14.29 6.87 -6.07
CA LEU A 221 14.69 5.62 -5.44
C LEU A 221 16.20 5.39 -5.53
N ILE A 222 16.82 5.61 -6.69
CA ILE A 222 18.27 5.47 -6.85
C ILE A 222 19.02 6.40 -5.90
N LEU A 223 18.63 7.68 -5.86
CA LEU A 223 19.26 8.67 -4.98
C LEU A 223 18.99 8.36 -3.50
N GLY A 224 17.75 7.97 -3.16
CA GLY A 224 17.34 7.68 -1.79
C GLY A 224 17.98 6.41 -1.21
N PHE A 225 18.07 5.33 -1.99
CA PHE A 225 18.80 4.13 -1.59
C PHE A 225 20.31 4.37 -1.57
N GLY A 226 20.86 5.05 -2.58
CA GLY A 226 22.29 5.36 -2.65
C GLY A 226 22.76 6.20 -1.46
N LEU A 227 22.00 7.24 -1.09
CA LEU A 227 22.31 8.08 0.07
C LEU A 227 22.26 7.26 1.37
N ARG A 228 21.22 6.44 1.57
CA ARG A 228 21.11 5.60 2.77
C ARG A 228 22.22 4.55 2.85
N ALA A 229 22.58 3.91 1.74
CA ALA A 229 23.71 2.99 1.68
C ALA A 229 25.02 3.69 2.09
N ALA A 230 25.28 4.88 1.54
CA ALA A 230 26.47 5.65 1.88
C ALA A 230 26.49 6.07 3.36
N LEU A 231 25.35 6.48 3.91
CA LEU A 231 25.22 6.83 5.33
C LEU A 231 25.43 5.60 6.23
N TYR A 232 24.85 4.45 5.91
CA TYR A 232 25.10 3.22 6.68
C TYR A 232 26.56 2.78 6.60
N ALA A 233 27.21 2.89 5.44
CA ALA A 233 28.64 2.59 5.31
C ALA A 233 29.50 3.54 6.15
N ALA A 234 29.12 4.81 6.25
CA ALA A 234 29.77 5.79 7.11
C ALA A 234 29.55 5.51 8.60
N LEU A 235 28.39 4.99 8.98
CA LEU A 235 28.04 4.66 10.37
C LEU A 235 28.58 3.30 10.83
N ALA A 236 28.83 2.36 9.92
CA ALA A 236 29.26 0.99 10.24
C ALA A 236 30.42 0.90 11.27
N PRO A 237 31.48 1.75 11.21
CA PRO A 237 32.58 1.68 12.18
C PRO A 237 32.20 2.07 13.61
N LEU A 238 31.00 2.62 13.85
CA LEU A 238 30.54 3.04 15.18
C LEU A 238 29.95 1.88 16.01
N GLY A 239 29.89 0.67 15.44
CA GLY A 239 29.35 -0.52 16.13
C GLY A 239 27.93 -0.26 16.66
N ILE A 240 27.71 -0.50 17.96
CA ILE A 240 26.39 -0.28 18.58
C ILE A 240 25.92 1.19 18.51
N GLY A 241 26.84 2.16 18.43
CA GLY A 241 26.50 3.56 18.22
C GLY A 241 25.76 3.80 16.91
N ALA A 242 26.09 3.02 15.87
CA ALA A 242 25.37 3.04 14.59
C ALA A 242 23.90 2.62 14.77
N ALA A 243 23.64 1.64 15.63
CA ALA A 243 22.28 1.17 15.91
C ALA A 243 21.44 2.23 16.63
N VAL A 244 22.03 2.95 17.59
CA VAL A 244 21.36 4.06 18.29
C VAL A 244 21.02 5.20 17.32
N LEU A 245 21.95 5.57 16.45
CA LEU A 245 21.73 6.62 15.45
C LEU A 245 20.68 6.21 14.41
N ALA A 246 20.72 4.97 13.94
CA ALA A 246 19.71 4.42 13.03
C ALA A 246 18.32 4.36 13.68
N ALA A 247 18.23 3.97 14.95
CA ALA A 247 16.99 4.03 15.73
C ALA A 247 16.46 5.46 15.81
N GLY A 248 17.30 6.42 16.22
CA GLY A 248 16.93 7.83 16.30
C GLY A 248 16.43 8.39 14.97
N ALA A 249 17.13 8.10 13.87
CA ALA A 249 16.72 8.51 12.52
C ALA A 249 15.37 7.90 12.12
N GLY A 250 15.15 6.60 12.40
CA GLY A 250 13.86 5.95 12.18
C GLY A 250 12.74 6.58 13.00
N GLY A 251 12.99 6.85 14.29
CA GLY A 251 12.04 7.49 15.19
C GLY A 251 11.64 8.89 14.73
N LEU A 252 12.61 9.74 14.42
CA LEU A 252 12.38 11.09 13.90
C LEU A 252 11.59 11.06 12.58
N SER A 253 11.98 10.17 11.67
CA SER A 253 11.31 10.02 10.37
C SER A 253 9.83 9.69 10.51
N ARG A 254 9.43 8.80 11.43
CA ARG A 254 8.01 8.41 11.58
C ARG A 254 7.25 9.36 12.50
N ALA A 255 7.92 10.01 13.45
CA ALA A 255 7.33 11.11 14.21
C ALA A 255 6.92 12.28 13.29
N ALA A 256 7.67 12.54 12.22
CA ALA A 256 7.31 13.56 11.23
C ALA A 256 5.96 13.29 10.54
N ILE A 257 5.60 12.01 10.33
CA ILE A 257 4.27 11.63 9.81
C ILE A 257 3.18 12.03 10.80
N GLY A 258 3.36 11.68 12.09
CA GLY A 258 2.41 12.05 13.13
C GLY A 258 2.25 13.57 13.28
N LEU A 259 3.36 14.31 13.14
CA LEU A 259 3.33 15.77 13.12
C LEU A 259 2.57 16.32 11.91
N ALA A 260 2.81 15.79 10.71
CA ALA A 260 2.07 16.18 9.51
C ALA A 260 0.57 15.92 9.66
N MET A 261 0.19 14.76 10.23
CA MET A 261 -1.21 14.44 10.53
C MET A 261 -1.84 15.44 11.50
N ALA A 262 -1.10 15.90 12.51
CA ALA A 262 -1.60 16.90 13.46
C ALA A 262 -1.76 18.30 12.84
N TRP A 263 -1.07 18.58 11.74
CA TRP A 263 -1.14 19.87 11.03
C TRP A 263 -2.24 19.91 9.94
N MET A 264 -2.77 18.76 9.53
CA MET A 264 -3.83 18.69 8.53
C MET A 264 -5.21 18.90 9.18
N PRO A 265 -6.13 19.62 8.52
CA PRO A 265 -7.52 19.70 8.96
C PRO A 265 -8.15 18.29 9.04
N PRO A 266 -9.06 18.05 10.00
CA PRO A 266 -9.75 16.76 10.16
C PRO A 266 -10.69 16.43 9.00
#